data_AF-A0A6N7HP69-F1
#
_entry.id   AF-A0A6N7HP69-F1
#
_cell.length_a   1.000
_cell.length_b   1.000
_cell.length_c   1.000
_cell.angle_alpha   90.00
_cell.angle_beta   90.00
_cell.angle_gamma   90.00
#
_symmetry.space_group_name_H-M   'P 1'
#
loop_
_entity.id
_entity.type
_entity.pdbx_description
1 polymer ?
#
loop_
_entity_poly.entity_id
_entity_poly.type
_entity_poly.pdbx_seq_one_letter_code
_entity_poly.pdbx_strand_id
1 'polypeptide(L)'
;MRPAAVPPFRTLDPALTATERLLGTGLSTVVHALPDEHLAADRLNALLASLGVSPRLCPAPDGWRVTHVDAAGEPSALATAAAGLASLVAVAGWTRIKHCETCADPYLDRTNGRTRRWCTRHRPRVTSPVRN
;
A
#
# COMPACT_ATOMS: atom_id res chain seq x y z
N MET A 1 16.67 -16.51 8.88
CA MET A 1 15.64 -15.69 8.19
C MET A 1 14.66 -15.21 9.26
N ARG A 2 14.63 -13.92 9.61
CA ARG A 2 13.63 -13.43 10.60
C ARG A 2 12.24 -13.63 9.99
N PRO A 3 11.25 -14.17 10.73
CA PRO A 3 9.89 -14.21 10.23
C PRO A 3 9.48 -12.80 9.84
N ALA A 4 8.95 -12.67 8.63
CA ALA A 4 8.43 -11.42 8.12
C ALA A 4 7.45 -10.82 9.13
N ALA A 5 7.78 -9.66 9.69
CA ALA A 5 6.87 -8.96 10.58
C ALA A 5 5.55 -8.69 9.82
N VAL A 6 4.43 -9.01 10.49
CA VAL A 6 3.12 -8.54 10.03
C VAL A 6 3.09 -7.03 10.28
N PRO A 7 2.93 -6.19 9.24
CA PRO A 7 2.83 -4.75 9.42
C PRO A 7 1.71 -4.41 10.41
N PRO A 8 1.85 -3.34 11.20
CA PRO A 8 0.75 -2.79 11.98
C PRO A 8 -0.25 -2.11 11.04
N PHE A 9 -1.02 -2.88 10.25
CA PHE A 9 -1.88 -2.37 9.19
C PHE A 9 -2.85 -1.29 9.67
N ARG A 10 -3.39 -1.43 10.89
CA ARG A 10 -4.28 -0.43 11.50
C ARG A 10 -3.61 0.94 11.65
N THR A 11 -2.33 0.98 11.99
CA THR A 11 -1.57 2.24 12.13
C THR A 11 -1.24 2.86 10.78
N LEU A 12 -1.10 2.03 9.74
CA LEU A 12 -0.82 2.47 8.37
C LEU A 12 -2.10 2.86 7.60
N ASP A 13 -3.28 2.52 8.10
CA ASP A 13 -4.55 2.96 7.53
C ASP A 13 -4.90 4.39 8.00
N PRO A 14 -5.56 5.21 7.14
CA PRO A 14 -6.14 4.85 5.85
C PRO A 14 -5.15 4.88 4.66
N ALA A 15 -3.88 5.23 4.87
CA ALA A 15 -2.93 5.42 3.76
C ALA A 15 -2.73 4.15 2.91
N LEU A 16 -2.75 2.96 3.52
CA LEU A 16 -2.72 1.70 2.76
C LEU A 16 -3.99 1.43 1.95
N THR A 17 -5.14 1.89 2.43
CA THR A 17 -6.38 1.80 1.64
C THR A 17 -6.28 2.68 0.39
N ALA A 18 -5.71 3.88 0.49
CA ALA A 18 -5.42 4.71 -0.67
C ALA A 18 -4.37 4.06 -1.60
N THR A 19 -3.32 3.46 -1.02
CA THR A 19 -2.29 2.71 -1.74
C THR A 19 -2.93 1.63 -2.60
N GLU A 20 -3.74 0.75 -2.02
CA GLU A 20 -4.42 -0.34 -2.72
C GLU A 20 -5.26 0.11 -3.91
N ARG A 21 -5.97 1.23 -3.75
CA ARG A 21 -6.80 1.81 -4.81
C ARG A 21 -5.98 2.34 -5.98
N LEU A 22 -4.75 2.79 -5.74
CA LEU A 22 -3.90 3.45 -6.73
C LEU A 22 -2.74 2.59 -7.25
N LEU A 23 -2.59 1.34 -6.79
CA LEU A 23 -1.54 0.41 -7.25
C LEU A 23 -1.52 0.25 -8.77
N GLY A 24 -2.69 0.08 -9.40
CA GLY A 24 -2.81 -0.12 -10.85
C GLY A 24 -2.82 1.16 -11.68
N THR A 25 -2.82 2.33 -11.04
CA THR A 25 -2.95 3.63 -11.73
C THR A 25 -1.84 4.58 -11.29
N GLY A 26 -2.09 5.38 -10.24
CA GLY A 26 -1.17 6.41 -9.77
C GLY A 26 0.19 5.89 -9.29
N LEU A 27 0.29 4.61 -8.93
CA LEU A 27 1.53 3.94 -8.50
C LEU A 27 2.05 2.93 -9.52
N SER A 28 1.45 2.84 -10.71
CA SER A 28 1.76 1.82 -11.72
C SER A 28 3.24 1.79 -12.10
N THR A 29 3.89 2.95 -12.23
CA THR A 29 5.31 3.05 -12.57
C THR A 29 6.20 2.42 -11.49
N VAL A 30 5.87 2.60 -10.22
CA VAL A 30 6.57 1.99 -9.08
C VAL A 30 6.38 0.47 -9.11
N VAL A 31 5.13 0.03 -9.28
CA VAL A 31 4.76 -1.39 -9.28
C VAL A 31 5.42 -2.15 -10.44
N HIS A 32 5.44 -1.56 -11.64
CA HIS A 32 6.05 -2.17 -12.82
C HIS A 32 7.59 -2.23 -12.79
N ALA A 33 8.24 -1.56 -11.84
CA ALA A 33 9.68 -1.73 -11.64
C ALA A 33 10.02 -3.07 -10.97
N LEU A 34 9.09 -3.67 -10.25
CA LEU A 34 9.34 -4.95 -9.58
C LEU A 34 9.59 -6.07 -10.62
N PRO A 35 10.54 -6.99 -10.36
CA PRO A 35 11.19 -7.25 -9.08
C PRO A 35 12.45 -6.41 -8.78
N ASP A 36 12.79 -5.39 -9.57
CA ASP A 36 13.88 -4.47 -9.26
C ASP A 36 13.45 -3.52 -8.13
N GLU A 37 13.72 -3.93 -6.89
CA GLU A 37 13.38 -3.18 -5.68
C GLU A 37 14.08 -1.82 -5.58
N HIS A 38 15.29 -1.70 -6.16
CA HIS A 38 16.03 -0.43 -6.18
C HIS A 38 15.37 0.56 -7.13
N LEU A 39 15.07 0.13 -8.36
CA LEU A 39 14.34 0.95 -9.32
C LEU A 39 12.94 1.32 -8.81
N ALA A 40 12.25 0.41 -8.12
CA ALA A 40 10.95 0.70 -7.50
C ALA A 40 11.09 1.77 -6.41
N ALA A 41 12.11 1.68 -5.56
CA ALA A 41 12.39 2.68 -4.53
C ALA A 41 12.71 4.04 -5.16
N ASP A 42 13.53 4.10 -6.21
CA ASP A 42 13.87 5.34 -6.91
C ASP A 42 12.64 6.00 -7.52
N ARG A 43 11.76 5.22 -8.17
CA ARG A 43 10.49 5.73 -8.72
C ARG A 43 9.56 6.23 -7.63
N LEU A 44 9.49 5.54 -6.49
CA LEU A 44 8.68 5.97 -5.36
C LEU A 44 9.20 7.27 -4.73
N ASN A 45 10.52 7.37 -4.54
CA ASN A 45 11.16 8.58 -4.03
C ASN A 45 10.96 9.77 -4.98
N ALA A 46 11.14 9.56 -6.29
CA ALA A 46 10.88 10.58 -7.30
C ALA A 46 9.41 11.05 -7.29
N LEU A 47 8.46 10.12 -7.14
CA LEU A 47 7.04 10.44 -7.03
C LEU A 47 6.76 11.28 -5.77
N LEU A 48 7.25 10.85 -4.61
CA LEU A 48 7.11 11.59 -3.34
C LEU A 48 7.69 13.00 -3.45
N ALA A 49 8.87 13.15 -4.04
CA ALA A 49 9.53 14.43 -4.24
C ALA A 49 8.72 15.33 -5.21
N SER A 50 8.23 14.79 -6.33
CA SER A 50 7.44 15.56 -7.30
C SER A 50 6.12 16.09 -6.74
N LEU A 51 5.53 15.36 -5.79
CA LEU A 51 4.30 15.75 -5.11
C LEU A 51 4.56 16.71 -3.94
N GLY A 52 5.82 16.93 -3.56
CA GLY A 52 6.19 17.70 -2.36
C GLY A 52 5.64 17.09 -1.08
N VAL A 53 5.61 15.75 -0.99
CA VAL A 53 4.96 15.07 0.13
C VAL A 53 5.60 15.44 1.46
N SER A 54 4.79 16.00 2.37
CA SER A 54 5.23 16.39 3.71
C SER A 54 4.32 15.79 4.78
N PRO A 55 4.86 15.35 5.93
CA PRO A 55 4.05 14.88 7.03
C PRO A 55 3.31 16.04 7.71
N ARG A 56 2.06 15.79 8.14
CA ARG A 56 1.26 16.71 8.94
C ARG A 56 0.62 15.98 10.10
N LEU A 57 0.79 16.50 11.31
CA LEU A 57 0.12 15.99 12.49
C LEU A 57 -1.31 16.54 12.54
N CYS A 58 -2.30 15.64 12.56
CA CYS A 58 -3.72 15.98 12.58
C CYS A 58 -4.43 15.35 13.78
N PRO A 59 -5.46 16.01 14.35
CA PRO A 59 -6.31 15.38 15.36
C PRO A 59 -7.10 14.21 14.77
N ALA A 60 -7.31 13.18 15.57
CA ALA A 60 -8.09 11.98 15.26
C ALA A 60 -8.96 11.58 16.49
N PRO A 61 -10.02 10.77 16.32
CA PRO A 61 -10.89 10.37 17.43
C PRO A 61 -10.16 9.70 18.60
N ASP A 62 -9.04 9.04 18.33
CA ASP A 62 -8.21 8.27 19.27
C ASP A 62 -6.87 8.97 19.59
N GLY A 63 -6.71 10.26 19.25
CA GLY A 63 -5.52 11.05 19.58
C GLY A 63 -4.99 11.83 18.38
N TRP A 64 -3.72 11.59 18.01
CA TRP A 64 -3.05 12.26 16.90
C TRP A 64 -2.67 11.28 15.81
N ARG A 65 -2.71 11.73 14.56
CA ARG A 65 -2.29 10.94 13.40
C ARG A 65 -1.39 11.74 12.50
N VAL A 66 -0.35 11.09 11.97
CA VAL A 66 0.43 11.63 10.86
C VAL A 66 -0.33 11.37 9.56
N THR A 67 -0.65 12.44 8.86
CA THR A 67 -1.16 12.43 7.49
C THR A 67 -0.07 12.96 6.55
N HIS A 68 -0.26 12.78 5.24
CA HIS A 68 0.67 13.27 4.24
C HIS A 68 -0.08 14.22 3.31
N VAL A 69 0.48 15.41 3.14
CA VAL A 69 -0.05 16.46 2.28
C VAL A 69 0.88 16.67 1.09
N ASP A 70 0.36 17.23 0.01
CA ASP A 70 1.16 17.61 -1.15
C ASP A 70 1.85 18.97 -0.96
N ALA A 71 2.52 19.45 -2.00
CA ALA A 71 3.23 20.72 -2.02
C ALA A 71 2.34 21.95 -1.72
N ALA A 72 1.03 21.87 -1.97
CA ALA A 72 0.09 22.93 -1.60
C ALA A 72 -0.30 22.87 -0.11
N GLY A 73 0.17 21.85 0.61
CA GLY A 73 -0.23 21.57 1.98
C GLY A 73 -1.65 20.99 2.05
N GLU A 74 -2.17 20.42 0.96
CA GLU A 74 -3.52 19.85 0.93
C GLU A 74 -3.49 18.32 0.94
N PRO A 75 -4.51 17.64 1.48
CA PRO A 75 -4.63 16.20 1.38
C PRO A 75 -4.80 15.77 -0.08
N SER A 76 -3.85 14.99 -0.59
CA SER A 76 -3.93 14.38 -1.92
C SER A 76 -4.01 12.87 -1.80
N ALA A 77 -4.91 12.25 -2.58
CA ALA A 77 -5.06 10.79 -2.62
C ALA A 77 -3.76 10.12 -3.08
N LEU A 78 -3.06 10.71 -4.04
CA LEU A 78 -1.80 10.18 -4.55
C LEU A 78 -0.65 10.37 -3.56
N ALA A 79 -0.55 11.54 -2.91
CA ALA A 79 0.44 11.77 -1.85
C ALA A 79 0.25 10.78 -0.68
N THR A 80 -1.01 10.59 -0.26
CA THR A 80 -1.38 9.63 0.79
C THR A 80 -1.03 8.20 0.39
N ALA A 81 -1.31 7.79 -0.85
CA ALA A 81 -1.00 6.47 -1.35
C ALA A 81 0.51 6.22 -1.49
N ALA A 82 1.27 7.18 -2.01
CA ALA A 82 2.73 7.08 -2.14
C ALA A 82 3.39 6.97 -0.76
N ALA A 83 2.98 7.80 0.20
CA ALA A 83 3.50 7.74 1.57
C ALA A 83 3.10 6.46 2.30
N GLY A 84 1.87 5.97 2.07
CA GLY A 84 1.39 4.67 2.56
C GLY A 84 2.25 3.51 2.04
N LEU A 85 2.57 3.51 0.75
CA LEU A 85 3.46 2.52 0.14
C LEU A 85 4.87 2.59 0.73
N ALA A 86 5.44 3.79 0.87
CA ALA A 86 6.77 3.97 1.47
C ALA A 86 6.82 3.42 2.90
N SER A 87 5.79 3.72 3.70
CA SER A 87 5.67 3.22 5.07
C SER A 87 5.54 1.69 5.14
N LEU A 88 4.77 1.08 4.22
CA LEU A 88 4.66 -0.38 4.10
C LEU A 88 6.00 -1.02 3.78
N VAL A 89 6.70 -0.49 2.78
CA VAL A 89 7.98 -1.03 2.30
C VAL A 89 9.04 -0.91 3.40
N ALA A 90 9.07 0.20 4.13
CA ALA A 90 9.99 0.37 5.25
C ALA A 90 9.83 -0.70 6.35
N VAL A 91 8.61 -1.17 6.61
CA VAL A 91 8.34 -2.16 7.67
C VAL A 91 8.33 -3.62 7.20
N ALA A 92 7.97 -3.88 5.93
CA ALA A 92 7.76 -5.25 5.43
C ALA A 92 8.41 -5.57 4.08
N GLY A 93 9.14 -4.61 3.49
CA GLY A 93 9.71 -4.72 2.15
C GLY A 93 8.64 -4.78 1.06
N TRP A 94 9.07 -5.13 -0.14
CA TRP A 94 8.22 -5.14 -1.34
C TRP A 94 7.35 -6.38 -1.51
N THR A 95 7.65 -7.44 -0.77
CA THR A 95 7.01 -8.77 -0.86
C THR A 95 5.48 -8.83 -0.71
N ARG A 96 4.86 -7.74 -0.25
CA ARG A 96 3.39 -7.61 -0.13
C ARG A 96 2.73 -6.99 -1.36
N ILE A 97 3.49 -6.43 -2.29
CA ILE A 97 3.01 -5.98 -3.60
C ILE A 97 3.11 -7.15 -4.56
N LYS A 98 1.97 -7.61 -5.07
CA LYS A 98 1.86 -8.83 -5.89
C LYS A 98 0.98 -8.58 -7.09
N HIS A 99 1.05 -9.47 -8.08
CA HIS A 99 0.17 -9.46 -9.24
C HIS A 99 -0.82 -10.61 -9.16
N CYS A 100 -2.08 -10.34 -9.52
CA CYS A 100 -3.13 -11.35 -9.51
C CYS A 100 -2.83 -12.46 -10.52
N GLU A 101 -2.95 -13.72 -10.13
CA GLU A 101 -2.71 -14.84 -11.06
C GLU A 101 -3.73 -14.96 -12.20
N THR A 102 -4.87 -14.26 -12.11
CA THR A 102 -5.95 -14.32 -13.12
C THR A 102 -5.92 -13.15 -14.10
N CYS A 103 -5.67 -11.92 -13.63
CA CYS A 103 -5.73 -10.72 -14.47
C CYS A 103 -4.43 -9.92 -14.50
N ALA A 104 -3.37 -10.38 -13.82
CA ALA A 104 -2.12 -9.67 -13.62
C ALA A 104 -2.24 -8.30 -12.91
N ASP A 105 -3.42 -7.83 -12.52
CA ASP A 105 -3.56 -6.56 -11.79
C ASP A 105 -2.80 -6.60 -10.46
N PRO A 106 -2.11 -5.51 -10.09
CA PRO A 106 -1.39 -5.45 -8.83
C PRO A 106 -2.35 -5.35 -7.64
N TYR A 107 -1.95 -5.94 -6.52
CA TYR A 107 -2.66 -5.89 -5.25
C TYR A 107 -1.71 -5.93 -4.06
N LEU A 108 -2.20 -5.45 -2.92
CA LEU A 108 -1.52 -5.57 -1.62
C LEU A 108 -2.01 -6.82 -0.89
N ASP A 109 -1.05 -7.65 -0.46
CA ASP A 109 -1.30 -8.83 0.37
C ASP A 109 -1.33 -8.48 1.87
N ARG A 110 -2.53 -8.25 2.39
CA ARG A 110 -2.78 -8.02 3.83
C ARG A 110 -2.80 -9.31 4.68
N THR A 111 -2.62 -10.49 4.10
CA THR A 111 -2.61 -11.73 4.90
C THR A 111 -1.35 -11.82 5.76
N ASN A 112 -1.46 -12.38 6.96
CA ASN A 112 -0.32 -12.50 7.88
C ASN A 112 0.84 -13.25 7.21
N GLY A 113 0.54 -14.41 6.61
CA GLY A 113 1.51 -15.29 5.96
C GLY A 113 1.89 -14.91 4.53
N ARG A 114 1.40 -13.78 3.99
CA ARG A 114 1.63 -13.38 2.59
C ARG A 114 1.23 -14.49 1.61
N THR A 115 0.09 -15.14 1.82
CA THR A 115 -0.35 -16.32 1.05
C THR A 115 -1.39 -15.99 -0.01
N ARG A 116 -1.85 -14.73 -0.10
CA ARG A 116 -2.84 -14.33 -1.10
C ARG A 116 -2.24 -14.40 -2.49
N ARG A 117 -3.00 -14.97 -3.44
CA ARG A 117 -2.65 -15.15 -4.87
C ARG A 117 -3.50 -14.32 -5.85
N TRP A 118 -4.63 -13.77 -5.38
CA TRP A 118 -5.61 -13.07 -6.23
C TRP A 118 -5.96 -11.68 -5.70
N CYS A 119 -6.23 -10.73 -6.61
CA CYS A 119 -6.77 -9.43 -6.26
C CYS A 119 -8.18 -9.53 -5.64
N THR A 120 -8.76 -8.41 -5.18
CA THR A 120 -10.03 -8.45 -4.44
C THR A 120 -11.19 -8.93 -5.32
N ARG A 121 -11.11 -8.66 -6.63
CA ARG A 121 -12.09 -9.09 -7.62
C ARG A 121 -12.08 -10.60 -7.86
N HIS A 122 -10.90 -11.22 -7.92
CA HIS A 122 -10.73 -12.64 -8.23
C HIS A 122 -10.55 -13.53 -6.99
N ARG A 123 -10.56 -12.95 -5.79
CA ARG A 123 -10.49 -13.74 -4.55
C ARG A 123 -11.75 -14.62 -4.46
N PRO A 124 -11.61 -15.95 -4.31
CA PRO A 124 -12.74 -16.82 -4.07
C PRO A 124 -13.48 -16.36 -2.81
N ARG A 125 -14.78 -16.09 -2.93
CA ARG A 125 -15.61 -15.84 -1.76
C ARG A 125 -15.77 -17.19 -1.06
N VAL A 126 -15.26 -17.31 0.16
CA VAL A 126 -15.57 -18.47 1.00
C VAL A 126 -17.07 -18.38 1.29
N THR A 127 -17.87 -19.18 0.60
CA THR A 127 -19.25 -19.45 1.00
C THR A 127 -19.16 -20.22 2.31
N SER A 128 -19.45 -19.55 3.44
CA SER A 128 -19.68 -20.27 4.69
C SER A 128 -20.81 -21.29 4.45
N PRO A 129 -20.63 -22.57 4.79
CA PRO A 129 -21.75 -23.50 4.71
C PRO A 129 -22.86 -22.99 5.61
N VAL A 130 -24.08 -22.88 5.05
CA VAL A 130 -25.30 -22.67 5.83
C VAL A 130 -25.40 -23.85 6.80
N ARG A 131 -25.28 -23.58 8.10
CA ARG A 131 -25.63 -24.59 9.11
C ARG A 131 -27.16 -24.66 9.12
N ASN A 132 -27.70 -25.76 8.61
CA ASN A 132 -29.09 -26.17 8.87
C ASN A 132 -29.22 -26.62 10.32
#